data_AF-A0A5E4IBL9-F1
#
_entry.id   AF-A0A5E4IBL9-F1
#
_cell.length_a   1.000
_cell.length_b   1.000
_cell.length_c   1.000
_cell.angle_alpha   90.00
_cell.angle_beta   90.00
_cell.angle_gamma   90.00
#
_symmetry.space_group_name_H-M   'P 1'
#
loop_
_entity.id
_entity.type
_entity.pdbx_description
1 polymer ?
#
loop_
_entity_poly.entity_id
_entity_poly.type
_entity_poly.pdbx_seq_one_letter_code
_entity_poly.pdbx_strand_id
1 'polypeptide(L)' 'MKRENCPFCGHRWIRKSSESMIECPNCRTEYFIQPKDEETQDEEIEEEEDTISDEFEERTL' A
#
# COMPACT_ATOMS: atom_id res chain seq x y z
N MET A 1 5.87 12.53 11.67
CA MET A 1 4.86 13.51 11.24
C MET A 1 4.05 12.87 10.11
N LYS A 2 2.73 12.76 10.25
CA LYS A 2 1.86 12.17 9.21
C LYS A 2 1.23 13.29 8.37
N ARG A 3 1.21 13.09 7.05
CA ARG A 3 0.59 14.00 6.09
C ARG A 3 -0.85 13.54 5.87
N GLU A 4 -1.78 14.43 6.17
CA GLU A 4 -3.21 14.14 6.14
C GLU A 4 -3.88 14.94 5.04
N ASN A 5 -4.94 14.34 4.50
CA ASN A 5 -5.79 14.93 3.49
C ASN A 5 -7.24 14.88 3.94
N CYS A 6 -7.96 15.99 3.81
CA CYS A 6 -9.39 16.02 4.08
C CYS A 6 -10.14 15.34 2.93
N PRO A 7 -10.96 14.31 3.19
CA PRO A 7 -11.74 13.64 2.15
C PRO A 7 -12.88 14.50 1.60
N PHE A 8 -13.25 15.60 2.29
CA PHE A 8 -14.36 16.47 1.90
C PHE A 8 -13.91 17.66 1.04
N CYS A 9 -12.85 18.36 1.46
CA CYS A 9 -12.36 19.55 0.75
C CYS A 9 -11.01 19.36 0.04
N GLY A 10 -10.34 18.22 0.24
CA GLY A 10 -9.04 17.94 -0.36
C GLY A 10 -7.86 18.72 0.24
N HIS A 11 -8.08 19.53 1.29
CA HIS A 11 -7.00 20.25 1.96
C HIS A 11 -5.96 19.27 2.52
N ARG A 12 -4.67 19.66 2.49
CA ARG A 12 -3.55 18.83 2.96
C ARG A 12 -2.82 19.54 4.09
N TRP A 13 -2.62 18.87 5.21
CA TRP A 13 -1.88 19.40 6.36
C TRP A 13 -1.05 18.32 7.05
N ILE A 14 -0.14 18.76 7.92
CA ILE A 14 0.72 17.85 8.68
C ILE A 14 0.18 17.79 10.11
N ARG A 15 -0.21 16.60 10.57
CA ARG A 15 -0.66 16.41 11.94
C ARG A 15 0.51 16.04 12.85
N LYS A 16 0.48 16.57 14.08
CA LYS A 16 1.44 16.23 15.13
C LYS A 16 0.97 15.04 15.99
N SER A 17 -0.34 14.91 16.20
CA SER A 17 -0.93 13.90 17.09
C SER A 17 -1.36 12.63 16.36
N SER A 18 -1.31 11.50 17.05
CA SER A 18 -1.74 10.17 16.56
C SER A 18 -3.24 9.92 16.76
N GLU A 19 -4.03 10.93 17.13
CA GLU A 19 -5.45 10.77 17.42
C GLU A 19 -6.23 10.22 16.23
N SER A 20 -7.27 9.44 16.55
CA SER A 20 -8.17 8.78 15.59
C SER A 20 -9.26 9.72 15.08
N MET A 21 -9.60 10.77 15.83
CA MET A 21 -10.54 11.80 15.41
C MET A 21 -9.75 13.03 14.94
N ILE A 22 -10.09 13.53 13.75
CA ILE A 22 -9.42 14.69 13.16
C ILE A 22 -10.45 15.71 12.68
N GLU A 23 -10.19 16.98 12.98
CA GLU A 23 -10.88 18.12 12.40
C GLU A 23 -10.05 18.75 11.27
N CYS A 24 -10.68 19.00 10.12
CA CYS A 24 -10.01 19.69 9.02
C CYS A 24 -9.85 21.21 9.31
N PRO A 25 -8.64 21.79 9.23
CA PRO A 25 -8.45 23.22 9.50
C PRO A 25 -9.07 24.15 8.45
N ASN A 26 -9.43 23.63 7.27
CA ASN A 26 -10.02 24.42 6.19
C ASN A 26 -11.56 24.39 6.21
N CYS A 27 -12.16 23.21 6.17
CA CYS A 27 -13.62 23.06 6.12
C CYS A 27 -14.26 22.74 7.48
N ARG A 28 -13.46 22.56 8.55
CA ARG A 28 -13.89 22.20 9.91
C ARG A 28 -14.73 20.92 10.00
N THR A 29 -14.61 20.05 8.99
CA THR A 29 -15.26 18.74 9.05
C THR A 29 -14.47 17.83 9.97
N GLU A 30 -15.19 17.19 10.89
CA GLU A 30 -14.66 16.18 11.81
C GLU A 30 -14.88 14.80 11.21
N TYR A 31 -13.83 13.96 11.22
CA TYR A 31 -13.90 12.59 10.72
C TYR A 31 -12.91 11.67 11.44
N PHE A 32 -13.22 10.38 11.41
CA PHE A 32 -12.37 9.36 12.00
C PHE A 32 -11.45 8.76 10.93
N ILE A 33 -10.17 8.62 11.28
CA ILE A 33 -9.19 7.86 10.51
C ILE A 33 -8.83 6.60 11.27
N GLN A 34 -9.01 5.46 10.62
CA GLN A 34 -8.50 4.21 11.16
C GLN A 34 -6.99 4.17 10.93
N PRO A 35 -6.18 3.89 11.97
CA PRO A 35 -4.79 3.54 11.73
C PRO A 35 -4.80 2.32 10.82
N LYS A 36 -4.22 2.44 9.62
CA LYS A 36 -3.79 1.26 8.89
C LYS A 36 -2.61 0.73 9.69
N ASP A 37 -2.86 -0.32 10.46
CA ASP A 37 -1.80 -1.13 11.01
C ASP A 37 -0.94 -1.57 9.82
N GLU A 38 0.37 -1.33 9.90
CA GLU A 38 1.34 -1.77 8.90
C GLU A 38 1.30 -3.30 8.86
N GLU A 39 0.46 -3.84 7.97
CA GLU A 39 0.39 -5.26 7.71
C GLU A 39 1.65 -5.66 6.95
N THR A 40 2.39 -6.52 7.64
CA THR A 40 3.58 -7.32 7.29
C THR A 40 3.92 -7.47 5.80
N GLN A 41 5.21 -7.27 5.50
CA GLN A 41 5.87 -7.59 4.24
C GLN A 41 5.55 -9.03 3.84
N ASP A 42 4.94 -9.20 2.66
CA ASP A 42 4.72 -10.48 2.01
C ASP A 42 6.06 -11.23 1.89
N GLU A 43 6.11 -12.45 2.43
CA GLU A 43 7.27 -13.35 2.28
C GLU A 43 7.42 -13.73 0.80
N GLU A 44 8.55 -13.36 0.20
CA GLU A 44 8.96 -13.83 -1.13
C GLU A 44 9.29 -15.33 -1.03
N ILE A 45 8.40 -16.19 -1.56
CA ILE A 45 8.71 -17.60 -1.79
C ILE A 45 9.46 -17.65 -3.14
N GLU A 46 10.75 -17.96 -3.11
CA GLU A 46 11.53 -18.26 -4.32
C GLU A 46 11.03 -19.60 -4.88
N GLU A 47 10.24 -19.55 -5.96
CA GLU A 47 9.95 -20.74 -6.77
C GLU A 47 11.20 -21.05 -7.62
N GLU A 48 11.92 -22.10 -7.23
CA GLU A 48 13.02 -22.64 -8.02
C GLU A 48 12.44 -23.22 -9.33
N GLU A 49 12.70 -22.56 -10.47
CA GLU A 49 12.27 -23.05 -11.78
C GLU A 49 13.00 -24.37 -12.12
N ASP A 50 12.27 -25.48 -12.04
CA ASP A 50 12.66 -26.77 -12.62
C ASP A 50 12.95 -26.59 -14.12
N THR A 51 14.23 -26.77 -14.50
CA THR A 51 14.69 -26.75 -15.88
C THR A 51 14.09 -27.91 -16.66
N ILE A 52 12.94 -27.70 -17.33
CA ILE A 52 12.52 -28.56 -18.43
C ILE A 52 13.34 -28.14 -19.66
N SER A 53 14.43 -28.86 -19.89
CA SER A 53 15.20 -28.80 -21.12
C SER A 53 14.33 -29.31 -22.27
N ASP A 54 13.99 -28.38 -23.16
CA ASP A 54 13.41 -28.62 -24.48
C ASP A 54 14.46 -29.35 -25.34
N GLU A 55 14.44 -30.68 -25.31
CA GLU A 55 15.16 -31.51 -26.29
C GLU A 55 14.14 -32.07 -27.30
N PHE A 56 13.43 -31.16 -27.96
CA PHE A 56 12.66 -31.47 -29.16
C PHE A 56 13.58 -31.39 -30.38
N GLU A 57 14.36 -32.45 -30.60
CA GLU A 57 15.16 -32.63 -31.81
C GLU A 57 14.23 -33.02 -32.98
N GLU A 58 13.53 -32.04 -33.56
CA GLU A 58 12.91 -32.18 -34.87
C GLU A 58 13.95 -31.98 -35.98
N ARG A 59 14.70 -33.04 -36.32
CA ARG A 59 15.30 -33.17 -37.66
C ARG A 59 15.89 -34.55 -37.95
N THR A 60 15.18 -35.36 -38.73
CA THR A 60 15.73 -35.97 -39.96
C THR A 60 14.60 -36.48 -40.85
N LEU A 61 14.74 -36.14 -42.14
CA LEU A 61 13.89 -36.47 -43.28
C LEU A 61 13.72 -37.98 -43.53
#